data_AF-A0A2S4PYN4-F1
#
_entry.id   AF-A0A2S4PYN4-F1
#
_cell.length_a   1.000
_cell.length_b   1.000
_cell.length_c   1.000
_cell.angle_alpha   90.00
_cell.angle_beta   90.00
_cell.angle_gamma   90.00
#
_symmetry.space_group_name_H-M   'P 1'
#
loop_
_entity.id
_entity.type
_entity.pdbx_description
1 polymer ?
#
loop_
_entity_poly.entity_id
_entity_poly.type
_entity_poly.pdbx_seq_one_letter_code
_entity_poly.pdbx_strand_id
1 'polypeptide(L)'
;MTSEDDFDISILKFQLEDIQEKQFKGKWNEKNPPDFFVALEKFESDIKNILQSIEDAKIAQSIARAVDLDAALIGEFTTEERQARHDHEIALQLRDGIQDISPEPTSPEKDVEIFSDVASSSLTNSSSSYARQADILERLYLRRHECIICTSLLKQGANISVGCPKGHVFCEGCVRNLFLLSISNEDLYPPKCCEKPIPFSLVSEHFTSCESKKFSEAKIEYSTQNRVYCFRSECGRFIPRKESDNDQAECIHCYNKTCIHCKKAAHEGDCPADEALHKLVALADRNQWVRCFQCRSIIDRNQGCNHMR
;
A
#
# COMPACT_ATOMS: atom_id res chain seq x y z
N MET A 1 11.62 -21.75 -21.63
CA MET A 1 12.70 -21.95 -22.63
C MET A 1 12.23 -21.31 -23.90
N THR A 2 12.44 -20.00 -24.03
CA THR A 2 12.30 -19.37 -25.33
C THR A 2 13.56 -19.73 -26.13
N SER A 3 13.45 -19.84 -27.45
CA SER A 3 14.62 -19.98 -28.33
C SER A 3 15.63 -18.83 -28.20
N GLU A 4 15.24 -17.76 -27.51
CA GLU A 4 16.00 -16.54 -27.28
C GLU A 4 17.02 -16.72 -26.15
N ASP A 5 16.69 -17.41 -25.06
CA ASP A 5 17.61 -17.62 -23.92
C ASP A 5 18.85 -18.45 -24.33
N ASP A 6 18.67 -19.49 -25.14
CA ASP A 6 19.78 -20.32 -25.60
C ASP A 6 20.65 -19.59 -26.64
N PHE A 7 20.05 -18.70 -27.43
CA PHE A 7 20.78 -17.83 -28.35
C PHE A 7 21.64 -16.79 -27.61
N ASP A 8 21.10 -16.18 -26.55
CA ASP A 8 21.82 -15.21 -25.73
C ASP A 8 22.99 -15.85 -24.97
N ILE A 9 22.82 -17.08 -24.47
CA ILE A 9 23.91 -17.87 -23.87
C ILE A 9 25.02 -18.14 -24.90
N SER A 10 24.66 -18.52 -26.13
CA SER A 10 25.65 -18.74 -27.20
C SER A 10 26.44 -17.48 -27.53
N ILE A 11 25.79 -16.31 -27.55
CA ILE A 11 26.47 -15.03 -27.78
C ILE A 11 27.46 -14.75 -26.64
N LEU A 12 27.03 -14.83 -25.39
CA LEU A 12 27.88 -14.55 -24.23
C LEU A 12 29.08 -15.50 -24.16
N LYS A 13 28.89 -16.77 -24.50
CA LYS A 13 29.97 -17.76 -24.59
C LYS A 13 30.99 -17.41 -25.68
N PHE A 14 30.52 -17.00 -26.86
CA PHE A 14 31.41 -16.56 -27.94
C PHE A 14 32.22 -15.32 -27.55
N GLN A 15 31.62 -14.37 -26.83
CA GLN A 15 32.35 -13.21 -26.34
C GLN A 15 33.40 -13.56 -25.29
N LEU A 16 33.10 -14.53 -24.42
CA LEU A 16 34.07 -15.02 -23.45
C LEU A 16 35.26 -15.68 -24.15
N GLU A 17 35.00 -16.43 -25.22
CA GLU A 17 36.02 -17.04 -26.07
C GLU A 17 36.87 -15.97 -26.78
N ASP A 18 36.24 -14.95 -27.39
CA ASP A 18 36.93 -13.81 -28.02
C ASP A 18 37.86 -13.06 -27.03
N ILE A 19 37.46 -12.92 -25.77
CA ILE A 19 38.26 -12.28 -24.72
C ILE A 19 39.44 -13.18 -24.34
N GLN A 20 39.21 -14.48 -24.19
CA GLN A 20 40.23 -15.46 -23.82
C GLN A 20 41.26 -15.69 -24.95
N GLU A 21 40.84 -15.62 -26.21
CA GLU A 21 41.72 -15.69 -27.37
C GLU A 21 42.62 -14.45 -27.51
N LYS A 22 42.14 -13.28 -27.08
CA LYS A 22 42.94 -12.05 -27.04
C LYS A 22 43.95 -12.09 -25.90
N GLN A 23 45.03 -12.86 -26.09
CA GLN A 23 46.22 -12.79 -25.24
C GLN A 23 46.92 -11.44 -25.43
N PHE A 24 46.66 -10.49 -24.55
CA PHE A 24 47.45 -9.26 -24.49
C PHE A 24 48.83 -9.58 -23.91
N LYS A 25 49.81 -9.78 -24.80
CA LYS A 25 51.22 -9.91 -24.44
C LYS A 25 51.85 -8.52 -24.37
N GLY A 26 52.00 -7.99 -23.16
CA GLY A 26 52.83 -6.81 -22.94
C GLY A 26 53.51 -6.85 -21.57
N LYS A 27 54.65 -6.17 -21.48
CA LYS A 27 55.39 -6.03 -20.22
C LYS A 27 54.83 -4.83 -19.46
N TRP A 28 53.98 -5.07 -18.48
CA TRP A 28 53.58 -4.07 -17.50
C TRP A 28 53.83 -4.58 -16.09
N ASN A 29 53.95 -3.63 -15.16
CA ASN A 29 54.10 -3.97 -13.75
C ASN A 29 52.79 -4.55 -13.23
N GLU A 30 52.85 -5.70 -12.58
CA GLU A 30 51.68 -6.42 -12.03
C GLU A 30 50.88 -5.57 -11.02
N LYS A 31 51.54 -4.64 -10.33
CA LYS A 31 50.89 -3.71 -9.38
C LYS A 31 50.21 -2.50 -10.04
N ASN A 32 50.42 -2.27 -11.33
CA ASN A 32 49.85 -1.15 -12.06
C ASN A 32 49.54 -1.56 -13.52
N PRO A 33 48.56 -2.44 -13.72
CA PRO A 33 48.12 -2.80 -15.07
C PRO A 33 47.50 -1.59 -15.78
N PRO A 34 47.55 -1.55 -17.13
CA PRO A 34 46.82 -0.54 -17.90
C PRO A 34 45.32 -0.60 -17.65
N ASP A 35 44.64 0.55 -17.66
CA ASP A 35 43.18 0.64 -17.43
C ASP A 35 42.36 -0.28 -18.35
N PHE A 36 42.78 -0.43 -19.61
CA PHE A 36 42.08 -1.31 -20.56
C PHE A 36 42.15 -2.79 -20.14
N PHE A 37 43.23 -3.22 -19.49
CA PHE A 37 43.42 -4.58 -19.01
C PHE A 37 42.49 -4.86 -17.83
N VAL A 38 42.42 -3.94 -16.87
CA VAL A 38 41.50 -4.01 -15.73
C VAL A 38 40.05 -4.00 -16.20
N ALA A 39 39.72 -3.15 -17.18
CA ALA A 39 38.38 -3.09 -17.77
C ALA A 39 37.99 -4.41 -18.46
N LEU A 40 38.93 -5.06 -19.16
CA LEU A 40 38.69 -6.35 -19.81
C LEU A 40 38.54 -7.50 -18.80
N GLU A 41 39.38 -7.55 -17.77
CA GLU A 41 39.27 -8.54 -16.68
C GLU A 41 37.92 -8.39 -15.96
N LYS A 42 37.51 -7.15 -15.69
CA LYS A 42 36.21 -6.87 -15.10
C LYS A 42 35.06 -7.29 -16.02
N PHE A 43 35.17 -7.00 -17.31
CA PHE A 43 34.19 -7.40 -18.32
C PHE A 43 34.08 -8.92 -18.45
N GLU A 44 35.21 -9.64 -18.41
CA GLU A 44 35.24 -11.11 -18.38
C GLU A 44 34.52 -11.67 -17.15
N SER A 45 34.82 -11.11 -15.97
CA SER A 45 34.15 -11.46 -14.71
C SER A 45 32.64 -11.22 -14.80
N ASP A 46 32.22 -10.09 -15.36
CA ASP A 46 30.81 -9.74 -15.49
C ASP A 46 30.08 -10.70 -16.44
N ILE A 47 30.67 -11.08 -17.59
CA ILE A 47 30.11 -12.10 -18.50
C ILE A 47 29.95 -13.46 -17.78
N LYS A 48 30.97 -13.90 -17.03
CA LYS A 48 30.91 -15.15 -16.25
C LYS A 48 29.79 -15.11 -15.21
N ASN A 49 29.65 -14.01 -14.49
CA ASN A 49 28.60 -13.83 -13.49
C ASN A 49 27.19 -13.86 -14.12
N ILE A 50 27.04 -13.25 -15.30
CA ILE A 50 25.77 -13.29 -16.05
C ILE A 50 25.43 -14.70 -16.50
N LEU A 51 26.40 -15.44 -17.06
CA LEU A 51 26.21 -16.84 -17.45
C LEU A 51 25.77 -17.71 -16.25
N GLN A 52 26.45 -17.55 -15.11
CA GLN A 52 26.07 -18.25 -13.87
C GLN A 52 24.64 -17.90 -13.44
N SER A 53 24.26 -16.61 -13.47
CA SER A 53 22.91 -16.17 -13.11
C SER A 53 21.83 -16.77 -14.03
N ILE A 54 22.12 -16.92 -15.33
CA ILE A 54 21.20 -17.57 -16.27
C ILE A 54 21.07 -19.07 -15.95
N GLU A 55 22.17 -19.75 -15.61
CA GLU A 55 22.14 -21.15 -15.18
C GLU A 55 21.37 -21.32 -13.87
N ASP A 56 21.60 -20.46 -12.88
CA ASP A 56 20.87 -20.46 -11.61
C ASP A 56 19.37 -20.22 -11.84
N ALA A 57 19.00 -19.33 -12.77
CA ALA A 57 17.61 -19.09 -13.15
C ALA A 57 16.98 -20.33 -13.82
N LYS A 58 17.73 -21.08 -14.64
CA LYS A 58 17.26 -22.35 -15.22
C LYS A 58 17.00 -23.39 -14.14
N ILE A 59 17.91 -23.51 -13.17
CA ILE A 59 17.76 -24.41 -12.02
C ILE A 59 16.52 -24.00 -11.21
N ALA A 60 16.37 -22.71 -10.88
CA ALA A 60 15.23 -22.21 -10.12
C ALA A 60 13.90 -22.46 -10.85
N GLN A 61 13.85 -22.25 -12.18
CA GLN A 61 12.66 -22.55 -12.99
C GLN A 61 12.36 -24.05 -13.02
N SER A 62 13.39 -24.90 -13.09
CA SER A 62 13.23 -26.36 -13.03
C SER A 62 12.67 -26.80 -11.68
N ILE A 63 13.20 -26.26 -10.58
CA ILE A 63 12.71 -26.52 -9.22
C ILE A 63 11.27 -26.05 -9.08
N ALA A 64 10.95 -24.83 -9.50
CA ALA A 64 9.59 -24.29 -9.45
C ALA A 64 8.61 -25.20 -10.20
N ARG A 65 8.95 -25.63 -11.43
CA ARG A 65 8.13 -26.58 -12.18
C ARG A 65 7.96 -27.93 -11.49
N ALA A 66 9.01 -28.46 -10.87
CA ALA A 66 8.91 -29.71 -10.13
C ALA A 66 7.97 -29.55 -8.93
N VAL A 67 8.07 -28.44 -8.18
CA VAL A 67 7.16 -28.11 -7.07
C VAL A 67 5.72 -27.97 -7.55
N ASP A 68 5.48 -27.31 -8.69
CA ASP A 68 4.14 -27.14 -9.25
C ASP A 68 3.54 -28.48 -9.72
N LEU A 69 4.35 -29.32 -10.38
CA LEU A 69 3.94 -30.66 -10.82
C LEU A 69 3.62 -31.58 -9.64
N ASP A 70 4.44 -31.51 -8.59
CA ASP A 70 4.33 -32.36 -7.41
C ASP A 70 3.44 -31.73 -6.32
N ALA A 71 2.76 -30.61 -6.60
CA ALA A 71 2.01 -29.83 -5.61
C ALA A 71 0.96 -30.67 -4.84
N ALA A 72 0.26 -31.58 -5.53
CA ALA A 72 -0.72 -32.46 -4.90
C ALA A 72 -0.07 -33.45 -3.92
N LEU A 73 1.04 -34.07 -4.33
CA LEU A 73 1.79 -35.02 -3.51
C LEU A 73 2.44 -34.33 -2.30
N ILE A 74 3.00 -33.14 -2.50
CA ILE A 74 3.51 -32.28 -1.43
C ILE A 74 2.37 -31.94 -0.45
N GLY A 75 1.19 -31.60 -0.98
CA GLY A 75 -0.02 -31.38 -0.18
C GLY A 75 -0.34 -32.56 0.73
N GLU A 76 -0.42 -33.77 0.18
CA GLU A 76 -0.67 -35.00 0.94
C GLU A 76 0.36 -35.20 2.07
N PHE A 77 1.66 -35.16 1.75
CA PHE A 77 2.71 -35.32 2.76
C PHE A 77 2.67 -34.24 3.85
N THR A 78 2.39 -32.98 3.50
CA THR A 78 2.27 -31.93 4.51
C THR A 78 1.07 -32.15 5.43
N THR A 79 -0.03 -32.74 4.94
CA THR A 79 -1.18 -33.07 5.80
C THR A 79 -0.86 -34.23 6.75
N GLU A 80 -0.18 -35.27 6.25
CA GLU A 80 0.26 -36.40 7.06
C GLU A 80 1.26 -35.96 8.15
N GLU A 81 2.23 -35.10 7.80
CA GLU A 81 3.20 -34.57 8.77
C GLU A 81 2.52 -33.73 9.87
N ARG A 82 1.55 -32.88 9.50
CA ARG A 82 0.77 -32.10 10.48
C ARG A 82 0.01 -33.02 11.44
N GLN A 83 -0.60 -34.08 10.90
CA GLN A 83 -1.30 -35.07 11.72
C GLN A 83 -0.33 -35.77 12.69
N ALA A 84 0.80 -36.26 12.20
CA ALA A 84 1.81 -36.91 13.03
C ALA A 84 2.36 -35.98 14.14
N ARG A 85 2.53 -34.69 13.84
CA ARG A 85 2.95 -33.68 14.83
C ARG A 85 1.90 -33.47 15.90
N HIS A 86 0.63 -33.37 15.52
CA HIS A 86 -0.48 -33.24 16.45
C HIS A 86 -0.60 -34.46 17.36
N ASP A 87 -0.54 -35.67 16.80
CA ASP A 87 -0.58 -36.91 17.55
C ASP A 87 0.58 -37.00 18.56
N HIS A 88 1.78 -36.54 18.16
CA HIS A 88 2.94 -36.45 19.05
C HIS A 88 2.71 -35.48 20.22
N GLU A 89 2.14 -34.30 19.95
CA GLU A 89 1.83 -33.31 20.98
C GLU A 89 0.82 -33.85 21.99
N ILE A 90 -0.26 -34.48 21.51
CA ILE A 90 -1.25 -35.14 22.36
C ILE A 90 -0.60 -36.25 23.20
N ALA A 91 0.28 -37.06 22.62
CA ALA A 91 0.99 -38.12 23.35
C ALA A 91 1.88 -37.56 24.47
N LEU A 92 2.57 -36.43 24.24
CA LEU A 92 3.35 -35.75 25.27
C LEU A 92 2.46 -35.19 26.39
N GLN A 93 1.34 -34.58 26.05
CA GLN A 93 0.38 -34.03 27.03
C GLN A 93 -0.24 -35.13 27.90
N LEU A 94 -0.58 -36.28 27.31
CA LEU A 94 -1.07 -37.45 28.03
C LEU A 94 -0.02 -38.03 28.99
N ARG A 95 1.26 -38.04 28.60
CA ARG A 95 2.37 -38.46 29.45
C ARG A 95 2.50 -37.54 30.68
N ASP A 96 2.36 -36.23 30.47
CA ASP A 96 2.58 -35.22 31.51
C ASP A 96 1.33 -34.98 32.40
N GLY A 97 0.24 -35.72 32.16
CA GLY A 97 -0.93 -35.79 33.05
C GLY A 97 -1.84 -34.56 33.03
N ILE A 98 -1.75 -33.72 32.00
CA ILE A 98 -2.56 -32.50 31.86
C ILE A 98 -3.90 -32.89 31.21
N GLN A 99 -4.96 -32.98 32.02
CA GLN A 99 -6.34 -33.18 31.58
C GLN A 99 -7.10 -31.86 31.63
N ASP A 100 -6.82 -30.91 30.73
CA ASP A 100 -7.84 -29.94 30.34
C ASP A 100 -7.50 -29.15 29.07
N ILE A 101 -8.45 -29.23 28.12
CA ILE A 101 -8.98 -28.19 27.22
C ILE A 101 -9.10 -28.66 25.75
N SER A 102 -10.35 -28.51 25.27
CA SER A 102 -10.88 -28.64 23.91
C SER A 102 -9.91 -28.21 22.80
N PRO A 103 -9.86 -28.93 21.66
CA PRO A 103 -9.07 -28.50 20.52
C PRO A 103 -9.66 -27.20 19.95
N GLU A 104 -8.92 -26.10 20.09
CA GLU A 104 -9.15 -24.90 19.29
C GLU A 104 -8.74 -25.24 17.85
N PRO A 105 -9.58 -24.97 16.83
CA PRO A 105 -9.22 -25.22 15.44
C PRO A 105 -8.06 -24.30 15.08
N THR A 106 -6.85 -24.86 14.94
CA THR A 106 -5.72 -24.15 14.36
C THR A 106 -6.13 -23.67 12.98
N SER A 107 -6.09 -22.35 12.79
CA SER A 107 -6.47 -21.69 11.54
C SER A 107 -5.70 -22.30 10.37
N PRO A 108 -6.27 -22.38 9.15
CA PRO A 108 -5.53 -22.81 7.98
C PRO A 108 -4.37 -21.83 7.75
N GLU A 109 -3.15 -22.26 8.07
CA GLU A 109 -1.95 -21.57 7.65
C GLU A 109 -1.89 -21.63 6.13
N LYS A 110 -2.07 -20.45 5.54
CA LYS A 110 -2.20 -20.16 4.11
C LYS A 110 -1.27 -21.02 3.25
N ASP A 111 -1.90 -21.77 2.35
CA ASP A 111 -1.25 -22.37 1.18
C ASP A 111 -0.53 -21.28 0.38
N VAL A 112 0.76 -21.50 0.11
CA VAL A 112 1.57 -20.61 -0.72
C VAL A 112 1.25 -20.91 -2.17
N GLU A 113 0.31 -20.17 -2.75
CA GLU A 113 0.06 -20.19 -4.19
C GLU A 113 1.23 -19.53 -4.92
N ILE A 114 2.05 -20.34 -5.59
CA ILE A 114 3.11 -19.92 -6.50
C ILE A 114 2.46 -19.60 -7.86
N PHE A 115 2.40 -18.32 -8.23
CA PHE A 115 1.86 -17.89 -9.52
C PHE A 115 2.88 -18.06 -10.66
N SER A 116 2.50 -18.87 -11.65
CA SER A 116 3.01 -18.85 -13.01
C SER A 116 2.48 -17.62 -13.77
N ASP A 117 3.33 -16.92 -14.53
CA ASP A 117 3.00 -16.35 -15.85
C ASP A 117 4.19 -15.55 -16.43
N VAL A 118 4.84 -16.07 -17.48
CA VAL A 118 5.71 -15.30 -18.37
C VAL A 118 5.63 -15.83 -19.81
N ALA A 119 4.84 -15.14 -20.62
CA ALA A 119 4.85 -15.10 -22.10
C ALA A 119 3.95 -13.89 -22.45
N SER A 120 4.20 -12.98 -23.40
CA SER A 120 5.06 -12.89 -24.58
C SER A 120 5.12 -11.40 -24.95
N SER A 121 6.20 -10.93 -25.58
CA SER A 121 6.07 -9.85 -26.58
C SER A 121 7.28 -9.74 -27.50
N SER A 122 6.94 -9.70 -28.78
CA SER A 122 7.82 -9.80 -29.95
C SER A 122 8.70 -8.57 -30.20
N LEU A 123 9.86 -8.84 -30.78
CA LEU A 123 10.87 -7.91 -31.23
C LEU A 123 10.49 -7.22 -32.55
N THR A 124 10.62 -5.89 -32.62
CA THR A 124 10.78 -5.15 -33.87
C THR A 124 12.27 -4.99 -34.19
N ASN A 125 12.68 -5.49 -35.36
CA ASN A 125 14.02 -5.38 -35.92
C ASN A 125 14.38 -3.93 -36.25
N SER A 126 15.49 -3.43 -35.70
CA SER A 126 16.69 -3.02 -36.46
C SER A 126 17.51 -2.01 -35.63
N SER A 127 18.67 -2.44 -35.11
CA SER A 127 19.83 -1.58 -34.83
C SER A 127 21.01 -2.44 -34.36
N SER A 128 22.22 -2.03 -34.76
CA SER A 128 23.59 -2.48 -34.41
C SER A 128 23.73 -3.49 -33.24
N SER A 129 24.64 -4.46 -33.38
CA SER A 129 24.97 -5.49 -32.37
C SER A 129 25.21 -4.92 -30.96
N TYR A 130 25.80 -3.72 -30.87
CA TYR A 130 26.02 -3.01 -29.61
C TYR A 130 24.74 -2.42 -29.01
N ALA A 131 23.78 -1.98 -29.83
CA ALA A 131 22.48 -1.50 -29.37
C ALA A 131 21.62 -2.67 -28.85
N ARG A 132 21.72 -3.85 -29.48
CA ARG A 132 21.11 -5.07 -28.96
C ARG A 132 21.77 -5.54 -27.66
N GLN A 133 23.10 -5.44 -27.54
CA GLN A 133 23.82 -5.76 -26.30
C GLN A 133 23.44 -4.84 -25.13
N ALA A 134 23.32 -3.54 -25.38
CA ALA A 134 22.85 -2.60 -24.36
C ALA A 134 21.40 -2.89 -23.94
N ASP A 135 20.52 -3.20 -24.90
CA ASP A 135 19.12 -3.57 -24.63
C ASP A 135 19.02 -4.89 -23.85
N ILE A 136 19.85 -5.90 -24.14
CA ILE A 136 19.89 -7.16 -23.37
C ILE A 136 20.38 -6.93 -21.93
N LEU A 137 21.48 -6.19 -21.75
CA LEU A 137 21.98 -5.84 -20.41
C LEU A 137 20.98 -5.01 -19.61
N GLU A 138 20.31 -4.05 -20.25
CA GLU A 138 19.26 -3.24 -19.64
C GLU A 138 18.02 -4.09 -19.29
N ARG A 139 17.60 -5.02 -20.14
CA ARG A 139 16.52 -5.98 -19.89
C ARG A 139 16.78 -6.89 -18.69
N LEU A 140 18.00 -7.38 -18.54
CA LEU A 140 18.38 -8.28 -17.45
C LEU A 140 18.54 -7.54 -16.11
N TYR A 141 18.96 -6.27 -16.14
CA TYR A 141 18.96 -5.38 -14.96
C TYR A 141 17.55 -4.91 -14.56
N LEU A 142 16.61 -4.91 -15.51
CA LEU A 142 15.20 -4.58 -15.33
C LEU A 142 14.38 -5.87 -15.22
N ARG A 143 14.45 -6.65 -14.13
CA ARG A 143 13.35 -7.62 -13.88
C ARG A 143 12.04 -6.83 -13.84
N ARG A 144 11.28 -6.90 -14.94
CA ARG A 144 10.29 -5.89 -15.32
C ARG A 144 9.06 -6.02 -14.46
N HIS A 145 8.85 -5.02 -13.63
CA HIS A 145 7.56 -4.73 -13.01
C HIS A 145 6.91 -3.60 -13.80
N GLU A 146 5.68 -3.77 -14.27
CA GLU A 146 4.94 -2.72 -14.98
C GLU A 146 4.02 -1.97 -14.02
N CYS A 147 4.04 -0.63 -14.08
CA CYS A 147 3.09 0.16 -13.30
C CYS A 147 1.67 -0.09 -13.77
N ILE A 148 0.77 -0.51 -12.87
CA ILE A 148 -0.62 -0.82 -13.20
C ILE A 148 -1.43 0.40 -13.73
N ILE A 149 -0.96 1.63 -13.48
CA ILE A 149 -1.63 2.86 -13.91
C ILE A 149 -1.11 3.35 -15.26
N CYS A 150 0.21 3.55 -15.39
CA CYS A 150 0.81 4.18 -16.58
C CYS A 150 1.49 3.18 -17.52
N THR A 151 1.40 1.88 -17.23
CA THR A 151 1.99 0.76 -18.00
C THR A 151 3.47 0.94 -18.32
N SER A 152 4.17 1.77 -17.53
CA SER A 152 5.59 2.05 -17.72
C SER A 152 6.43 1.01 -16.99
N LEU A 153 7.53 0.61 -17.62
CA LEU A 153 8.50 -0.33 -17.06
C LEU A 153 9.23 0.27 -15.86
N LEU A 154 9.28 -0.47 -14.77
CA LEU A 154 9.92 -0.06 -13.52
C LEU A 154 11.27 -0.75 -13.34
N LYS A 155 12.24 0.03 -12.85
CA LYS A 155 13.55 -0.47 -12.42
C LYS A 155 13.42 -1.26 -11.13
N GLN A 156 14.30 -2.25 -10.94
CA GLN A 156 14.38 -2.99 -9.69
C GLN A 156 14.68 -2.03 -8.54
N GLY A 157 13.81 -2.01 -7.51
CA GLY A 157 13.89 -1.09 -6.37
C GLY A 157 13.14 0.24 -6.53
N ALA A 158 12.63 0.56 -7.72
CA ALA A 158 11.78 1.73 -7.95
C ALA A 158 10.27 1.36 -8.01
N ASN A 159 9.95 0.08 -7.80
CA ASN A 159 8.59 -0.44 -7.80
C ASN A 159 8.00 -0.41 -6.39
N ILE A 160 6.86 0.24 -6.25
CA ILE A 160 6.14 0.30 -4.97
C ILE A 160 5.09 -0.81 -4.98
N SER A 161 5.33 -1.84 -4.18
CA SER A 161 4.37 -2.93 -3.96
C SER A 161 3.42 -2.57 -2.83
N VAL A 162 2.12 -2.65 -3.10
CA VAL A 162 1.07 -2.33 -2.11
C VAL A 162 0.49 -3.57 -1.42
N GLY A 163 1.08 -4.75 -1.63
CA GLY A 163 0.65 -6.00 -0.99
C GLY A 163 -0.77 -6.46 -1.37
N CYS A 164 -1.24 -6.10 -2.57
CA CYS A 164 -2.54 -6.56 -3.05
C CYS A 164 -2.46 -8.03 -3.50
N PRO A 165 -3.57 -8.80 -3.48
CA PRO A 165 -3.55 -10.22 -3.82
C PRO A 165 -3.13 -10.51 -5.27
N LYS A 166 -3.25 -9.53 -6.16
CA LYS A 166 -2.83 -9.63 -7.57
C LYS A 166 -1.37 -9.20 -7.81
N GLY A 167 -0.62 -8.82 -6.77
CA GLY A 167 0.78 -8.42 -6.90
C GLY A 167 1.01 -7.12 -7.70
N HIS A 168 0.02 -6.22 -7.78
CA HIS A 168 0.17 -4.97 -8.52
C HIS A 168 1.26 -4.08 -7.93
N VAL A 169 2.00 -3.45 -8.84
CA VAL A 169 3.10 -2.54 -8.57
C VAL A 169 2.83 -1.18 -9.18
N PHE A 170 3.34 -0.13 -8.55
CA PHE A 170 3.15 1.25 -8.95
C PHE A 170 4.50 1.94 -9.11
N CYS A 171 4.57 2.91 -10.03
CA CYS A 171 5.65 3.90 -9.99
C CYS A 171 5.35 4.97 -8.93
N GLU A 172 6.40 5.63 -8.45
CA GLU A 172 6.30 6.74 -7.49
C GLU A 172 5.29 7.81 -7.93
N GLY A 173 5.38 8.27 -9.18
CA GLY A 173 4.51 9.34 -9.68
C GLY A 173 3.03 8.95 -9.68
N CYS A 174 2.72 7.72 -10.11
CA CYS A 174 1.33 7.25 -10.18
C CYS A 174 0.74 7.01 -8.80
N VAL A 175 1.49 6.40 -7.87
CA VAL A 175 0.98 6.19 -6.52
C VAL A 175 0.80 7.52 -5.78
N ARG A 176 1.74 8.46 -5.94
CA ARG A 176 1.61 9.80 -5.38
C ARG A 176 0.37 10.51 -5.90
N ASN A 177 0.16 10.50 -7.21
CA ASN A 177 -1.01 11.12 -7.82
C ASN A 177 -2.32 10.47 -7.36
N LEU A 178 -2.35 9.13 -7.23
CA LEU A 178 -3.52 8.41 -6.71
C LEU A 178 -3.93 8.91 -5.32
N PHE A 179 -2.97 9.09 -4.42
CA PHE A 179 -3.24 9.64 -3.08
C PHE A 179 -3.63 11.11 -3.14
N LEU A 180 -2.95 11.95 -3.93
CA LEU A 180 -3.31 13.37 -4.06
C LEU A 180 -4.72 13.57 -4.62
N LEU A 181 -5.14 12.73 -5.57
CA LEU A 181 -6.51 12.74 -6.08
C LEU A 181 -7.52 12.35 -5.00
N SER A 182 -7.18 11.39 -4.13
CA SER A 182 -8.05 11.00 -3.00
C SER A 182 -8.20 12.09 -1.94
N ILE A 183 -7.27 13.05 -1.85
CA ILE A 183 -7.40 14.21 -0.93
C ILE A 183 -8.49 15.17 -1.42
N SER A 184 -8.68 15.26 -2.74
CA SER A 184 -9.64 16.20 -3.33
C SER A 184 -11.00 15.56 -3.60
N ASN A 185 -11.06 14.23 -3.75
CA ASN A 185 -12.26 13.48 -4.09
C ASN A 185 -12.58 12.43 -3.04
N GLU A 186 -13.67 12.64 -2.30
CA GLU A 186 -14.13 11.73 -1.24
C GLU A 186 -14.46 10.32 -1.77
N ASP A 187 -15.01 10.21 -2.98
CA ASP A 187 -15.36 8.92 -3.61
C ASP A 187 -14.14 8.02 -3.86
N LEU A 188 -12.96 8.63 -3.99
CA LEU A 188 -11.69 7.93 -4.18
C LEU A 188 -10.96 7.66 -2.86
N TYR A 189 -11.55 8.07 -1.73
CA TYR A 189 -10.98 7.91 -0.40
C TYR A 189 -11.58 6.69 0.33
N PRO A 190 -10.75 5.84 0.97
CA PRO A 190 -9.30 5.79 0.88
C PRO A 190 -8.83 5.25 -0.48
N PRO A 191 -7.60 5.58 -0.93
CA PRO A 191 -6.98 4.94 -2.09
C PRO A 191 -7.00 3.41 -1.96
N LYS A 192 -7.49 2.72 -2.98
CA LYS A 192 -7.62 1.26 -2.99
C LYS A 192 -6.89 0.65 -4.18
N CYS A 193 -6.37 -0.57 -3.97
CA CYS A 193 -5.91 -1.46 -5.03
C CYS A 193 -6.64 -2.79 -4.87
N CYS A 194 -7.32 -3.27 -5.92
CA CYS A 194 -8.11 -4.51 -5.86
C CYS A 194 -9.05 -4.54 -4.64
N GLU A 195 -9.77 -3.44 -4.43
CA GLU A 195 -10.72 -3.22 -3.32
C GLU A 195 -10.11 -3.10 -1.92
N LYS A 196 -8.80 -3.37 -1.76
CA LYS A 196 -8.11 -3.20 -0.47
C LYS A 196 -7.54 -1.79 -0.33
N PRO A 197 -7.73 -1.12 0.82
CA PRO A 197 -7.16 0.20 1.05
C PRO A 197 -5.63 0.09 1.10
N ILE A 198 -4.95 1.01 0.41
CA ILE A 198 -3.49 1.09 0.39
C ILE A 198 -3.04 1.86 1.65
N PRO A 199 -2.24 1.25 2.55
CA PRO A 199 -1.74 1.95 3.73
C PRO A 199 -0.81 3.10 3.34
N PHE A 200 -1.06 4.30 3.90
CA PHE A 200 -0.21 5.47 3.66
C PHE A 200 1.24 5.27 4.13
N SER A 201 1.47 4.40 5.12
CA SER A 201 2.80 4.07 5.63
C SER A 201 3.74 3.45 4.57
N LEU A 202 3.20 2.81 3.54
CA LEU A 202 4.00 2.23 2.45
C LEU A 202 4.55 3.29 1.50
N VAL A 203 3.92 4.46 1.46
CA VAL A 203 4.20 5.49 0.45
C VAL A 203 4.64 6.81 1.07
N SER A 204 4.62 6.92 2.40
CA SER A 204 4.83 8.18 3.13
C SER A 204 6.16 8.86 2.83
N GLU A 205 7.19 8.10 2.48
CA GLU A 205 8.52 8.61 2.10
C GLU A 205 8.50 9.43 0.81
N HIS A 206 7.50 9.18 -0.05
CA HIS A 206 7.34 9.86 -1.34
C HIS A 206 6.47 11.13 -1.25
N PHE A 207 6.07 11.56 -0.05
CA PHE A 207 5.25 12.76 0.15
C PHE A 207 6.00 13.84 0.92
N THR A 208 5.75 15.10 0.56
CA THR A 208 6.25 16.22 1.36
C THR A 208 5.49 16.31 2.68
N SER A 209 6.10 16.93 3.70
CA SER A 209 5.43 17.17 4.99
C SER A 209 4.08 17.91 4.83
N CYS A 210 3.96 18.81 3.86
CA CYS A 210 2.71 19.52 3.57
C CYS A 210 1.62 18.57 3.03
N GLU A 211 1.97 17.67 2.11
CA GLU A 211 1.01 16.73 1.53
C GLU A 211 0.59 15.65 2.52
N SER A 212 1.52 15.14 3.33
CA SER A 212 1.21 14.20 4.40
C SER A 212 0.24 14.81 5.41
N LYS A 213 0.39 16.10 5.75
CA LYS A 213 -0.56 16.83 6.59
C LYS A 213 -1.93 16.92 5.93
N LYS A 214 -2.02 17.35 4.67
CA LYS A 214 -3.29 17.42 3.92
C LYS A 214 -3.99 16.05 3.86
N PHE A 215 -3.25 14.97 3.65
CA PHE A 215 -3.80 13.62 3.65
C PHE A 215 -4.35 13.21 5.03
N SER A 216 -3.66 13.60 6.11
CA SER A 216 -4.15 13.38 7.48
C SER A 216 -5.39 14.21 7.82
N GLU A 217 -5.45 15.46 7.34
CA GLU A 217 -6.60 16.35 7.49
C GLU A 217 -7.82 15.78 6.73
N ALA A 218 -7.62 15.33 5.48
CA ALA A 218 -8.65 14.68 4.68
C ALA A 218 -9.16 13.39 5.36
N LYS A 219 -8.27 12.60 6.00
CA LYS A 219 -8.66 11.42 6.79
C LYS A 219 -9.64 11.80 7.90
N ILE A 220 -9.33 12.85 8.65
CA ILE A 220 -10.16 13.32 9.76
C ILE A 220 -11.48 13.86 9.21
N GLU A 221 -11.43 14.70 8.18
CA GLU A 221 -12.60 15.25 7.52
C GLU A 221 -13.55 14.14 7.06
N TYR A 222 -13.08 13.20 6.24
CA TYR A 222 -13.92 12.15 5.67
C TYR A 222 -14.42 11.13 6.70
N SER A 223 -13.69 10.92 7.80
CA SER A 223 -14.18 10.07 8.91
C SER A 223 -15.13 10.79 9.87
N THR A 224 -15.20 12.13 9.84
CA THR A 224 -16.06 12.91 10.72
C THR A 224 -17.51 12.86 10.23
N GLN A 225 -18.43 12.47 11.12
CA GLN A 225 -19.87 12.58 10.89
C GLN A 225 -20.35 14.02 11.16
N ASN A 226 -21.38 14.47 10.46
CA ASN A 226 -21.94 15.83 10.60
C ASN A 226 -20.89 16.95 10.44
N ARG A 227 -20.05 16.84 9.39
CA ARG A 227 -18.98 17.79 9.08
C ARG A 227 -19.50 19.23 9.02
N VAL A 228 -18.71 20.14 9.61
CA VAL A 228 -18.96 21.57 9.60
C VAL A 228 -17.83 22.23 8.81
N TYR A 229 -18.22 23.07 7.86
CA TYR A 229 -17.31 23.85 7.04
C TYR A 229 -17.51 25.32 7.37
N CYS A 230 -16.47 26.12 7.20
CA CYS A 230 -16.58 27.56 7.36
C CYS A 230 -17.64 28.12 6.39
N PHE A 231 -18.63 28.85 6.94
CA PHE A 231 -19.74 29.39 6.14
C PHE A 231 -19.31 30.38 5.04
N ARG A 232 -18.14 31.03 5.21
CA ARG A 232 -17.60 31.94 4.19
C ARG A 232 -17.18 31.15 2.96
N SER A 233 -17.77 31.47 1.81
CA SER A 233 -17.47 30.84 0.51
C SER A 233 -15.99 30.94 0.10
N GLU A 234 -15.33 32.05 0.44
CA GLU A 234 -13.90 32.25 0.18
C GLU A 234 -12.99 31.33 1.01
N CYS A 235 -13.47 30.90 2.19
CA CYS A 235 -12.71 30.01 3.07
C CYS A 235 -13.11 28.56 2.86
N GLY A 236 -14.38 28.21 3.09
CA GLY A 236 -14.95 26.88 2.83
C GLY A 236 -14.26 25.70 3.53
N ARG A 237 -13.27 25.93 4.41
CA ARG A 237 -12.45 24.87 5.00
C ARG A 237 -13.23 24.09 6.05
N PHE A 238 -12.94 22.80 6.13
CA PHE A 238 -13.40 21.93 7.20
C PHE A 238 -12.93 22.45 8.57
N ILE A 239 -13.84 22.40 9.55
CA ILE A 239 -13.55 22.78 10.94
C ILE A 239 -13.60 21.51 11.79
N PRO A 240 -12.43 21.00 12.25
CA PRO A 240 -12.40 19.83 13.12
C PRO A 240 -13.03 20.18 14.47
N ARG A 241 -14.06 19.42 14.86
CA ARG A 241 -14.82 19.62 16.09
C ARG A 241 -14.28 18.75 17.20
N LYS A 242 -14.22 19.29 18.42
CA LYS A 242 -14.02 18.52 19.65
C LYS A 242 -15.38 18.32 20.33
N GLU A 243 -15.52 17.22 21.07
CA GLU A 243 -16.76 16.91 21.80
C GLU A 243 -17.17 18.02 22.79
N SER A 244 -16.23 18.84 23.24
CA SER A 244 -16.44 19.95 24.18
C SER A 244 -16.89 21.27 23.52
N ASP A 245 -17.04 21.33 22.20
CA ASP A 245 -17.39 22.57 21.51
C ASP A 245 -18.90 22.89 21.65
N ASN A 246 -19.25 24.12 22.04
CA ASN A 246 -20.63 24.65 22.01
C ASN A 246 -21.21 24.60 20.58
N ASP A 247 -22.50 24.91 20.37
CA ASP A 247 -23.21 24.83 19.06
C ASP A 247 -22.67 25.75 17.93
N GLN A 248 -21.50 26.34 18.12
CA GLN A 248 -20.77 27.16 17.17
C GLN A 248 -19.36 26.61 16.97
N ALA A 249 -18.97 26.41 15.71
CA ALA A 249 -17.62 25.98 15.32
C ALA A 249 -16.81 27.19 14.82
N GLU A 250 -15.62 27.42 15.38
CA GLU A 250 -14.74 28.52 15.00
C GLU A 250 -13.66 28.05 14.01
N CYS A 251 -13.51 28.77 12.90
CA CYS A 251 -12.50 28.46 11.89
C CYS A 251 -11.11 28.94 12.34
N ILE A 252 -10.13 28.05 12.43
CA ILE A 252 -8.74 28.40 12.82
C ILE A 252 -8.02 29.33 11.83
N HIS A 253 -8.52 29.46 10.59
CA HIS A 253 -7.86 30.25 9.54
C HIS A 253 -8.41 31.67 9.43
N CYS A 254 -9.73 31.84 9.55
CA CYS A 254 -10.39 33.14 9.38
C CYS A 254 -11.12 33.61 10.64
N TYR A 255 -11.10 32.84 11.73
CA TYR A 255 -11.73 33.13 13.03
C TYR A 255 -13.24 33.40 12.98
N ASN A 256 -13.89 33.07 11.86
CA ASN A 256 -15.34 33.19 11.73
C ASN A 256 -16.02 31.98 12.36
N LYS A 257 -17.15 32.21 13.01
CA LYS A 257 -17.95 31.18 13.68
C LYS A 257 -19.10 30.72 12.79
N THR A 258 -19.29 29.41 12.70
CA THR A 258 -20.34 28.74 11.92
C THR A 258 -21.26 27.99 12.86
N CYS A 259 -22.58 28.12 12.71
CA CYS A 259 -23.55 27.32 13.46
C CYS A 259 -23.54 25.88 12.96
N ILE A 260 -23.51 24.90 13.88
CA ILE A 260 -23.40 23.48 13.51
C ILE A 260 -24.69 22.89 12.95
N HIS A 261 -25.85 23.41 13.37
CA HIS A 261 -27.15 22.89 12.96
C HIS A 261 -27.53 23.38 11.57
N CYS A 262 -27.44 24.69 11.32
CA CYS A 262 -27.81 25.26 10.02
C CYS A 262 -26.64 25.41 9.03
N LYS A 263 -25.39 25.21 9.47
CA LYS A 263 -24.16 25.37 8.66
C LYS A 263 -23.98 26.78 8.06
N LYS A 264 -24.66 27.79 8.62
CA LYS A 264 -24.56 29.22 8.24
C LYS A 264 -23.74 29.99 9.28
N ALA A 265 -23.59 31.30 9.08
CA ALA A 265 -22.99 32.19 10.06
C ALA A 265 -23.58 31.96 11.46
N ALA A 266 -22.70 31.93 12.47
CA ALA A 266 -23.13 31.80 13.86
C ALA A 266 -24.10 32.93 14.21
N HIS A 267 -25.14 32.56 14.96
CA HIS A 267 -26.20 33.47 15.37
C HIS A 267 -26.43 33.33 16.88
N GLU A 268 -27.02 34.36 17.46
CA GLU A 268 -27.43 34.35 18.85
C GLU A 268 -28.80 33.68 19.00
N GLY A 269 -28.91 32.82 20.03
CA GLY A 269 -30.12 32.08 20.32
C GLY A 269 -30.33 30.81 19.49
N ASP A 270 -31.52 30.24 19.65
CA ASP A 270 -31.88 28.91 19.21
C ASP A 270 -31.86 28.81 17.68
N CYS A 271 -31.22 27.76 17.15
CA CYS A 271 -31.15 27.58 15.71
C CYS A 271 -32.50 27.13 15.17
N PRO A 272 -33.09 27.81 14.16
CA PRO A 272 -34.36 27.38 13.58
C PRO A 272 -34.25 26.04 12.85
N ALA A 273 -33.04 25.61 12.48
CA ALA A 273 -32.78 24.32 11.85
C ALA A 273 -32.45 23.19 12.85
N ASP A 274 -32.44 23.48 14.16
CA ASP A 274 -32.19 22.46 15.18
C ASP A 274 -33.47 21.67 15.48
N GLU A 275 -33.67 20.60 14.71
CA GLU A 275 -34.80 19.70 14.89
C GLU A 275 -34.86 19.05 16.28
N ALA A 276 -33.70 18.78 16.90
CA ALA A 276 -33.65 18.14 18.20
C ALA A 276 -34.19 19.10 19.27
N LEU A 277 -33.75 20.36 19.23
CA LEU A 277 -34.27 21.40 20.10
C LEU A 277 -35.75 21.66 19.88
N HIS A 278 -36.24 21.72 18.64
CA HIS A 278 -37.67 21.88 18.36
C HIS A 278 -38.51 20.72 18.92
N LYS A 279 -38.04 19.48 18.79
CA LYS A 279 -38.72 18.30 19.36
C LYS A 279 -38.74 18.36 20.90
N LEU A 280 -37.65 18.81 21.52
CA LEU A 280 -37.58 19.01 22.97
C LEU A 280 -38.53 20.11 23.44
N VAL A 281 -38.59 21.24 22.74
CA VAL A 281 -39.51 22.34 23.04
C VAL A 281 -40.97 21.87 22.89
N ALA A 282 -41.31 21.17 21.81
CA ALA A 282 -42.67 20.63 21.62
C ALA A 282 -43.06 19.57 22.67
N LEU A 283 -42.08 18.85 23.23
CA LEU A 283 -42.31 17.95 24.36
C LEU A 283 -42.51 18.74 25.66
N ALA A 284 -41.73 19.79 25.88
CA ALA A 284 -41.87 20.68 27.02
C ALA A 284 -43.26 21.33 27.06
N ASP A 285 -43.73 21.85 25.92
CA ASP A 285 -45.05 22.47 25.81
C ASP A 285 -46.19 21.50 26.15
N ARG A 286 -46.10 20.25 25.68
CA ARG A 286 -47.09 19.19 26.00
C ARG A 286 -47.12 18.83 27.48
N ASN A 287 -45.98 18.92 28.17
CA ASN A 287 -45.84 18.61 29.58
C ASN A 287 -45.93 19.85 30.48
N GLN A 288 -46.27 21.03 29.92
CA GLN A 288 -46.32 22.31 30.64
C GLN A 288 -44.99 22.71 31.32
N TRP A 289 -43.87 22.20 30.82
CA TRP A 289 -42.54 22.63 31.22
C TRP A 289 -42.23 24.00 30.62
N VAL A 290 -41.41 24.78 31.32
CA VAL A 290 -41.12 26.16 30.93
C VAL A 290 -39.64 26.32 30.69
N ARG A 291 -39.24 27.21 29.79
CA ARG A 291 -37.82 27.53 29.58
C ARG A 291 -37.40 28.65 30.50
N CYS A 292 -36.27 28.49 31.17
CA CYS A 292 -35.68 29.56 31.96
C CYS A 292 -35.31 30.76 31.06
N PHE A 293 -35.69 31.97 31.46
CA PHE A 293 -35.41 33.19 30.68
C PHE A 293 -33.92 33.52 30.58
N GLN A 294 -33.11 33.10 31.55
CA GLN A 294 -31.68 33.41 31.62
C GLN A 294 -30.81 32.39 30.88
N CYS A 295 -31.02 31.09 31.13
CA CYS A 295 -30.17 30.02 30.58
C CYS A 295 -30.87 29.17 29.51
N ARG A 296 -32.16 29.43 29.21
CA ARG A 296 -32.99 28.71 28.22
C ARG A 296 -33.13 27.20 28.43
N SER A 297 -32.67 26.67 29.56
CA SER A 297 -32.90 25.28 29.96
C SER A 297 -34.38 25.03 30.24
N ILE A 298 -34.86 23.83 29.87
CA ILE A 298 -36.24 23.39 30.13
C ILE A 298 -36.34 22.93 31.59
N ILE A 299 -37.29 23.49 32.32
CA ILE A 299 -37.56 23.19 33.73
C ILE A 299 -39.00 22.71 33.90
N ASP A 300 -39.16 21.66 34.71
CA ASP A 300 -40.47 21.17 35.10
C ASP A 300 -41.10 22.10 36.15
N ARG A 301 -42.39 22.41 35.98
CA ARG A 301 -43.17 23.18 36.95
C ARG A 301 -43.95 22.22 37.84
N ASN A 302 -43.35 21.83 38.96
CA ASN A 302 -44.09 21.21 40.05
C ASN A 302 -45.02 22.26 40.69
N GLN A 303 -46.31 21.94 40.85
CA GLN A 303 -47.35 22.91 41.23
C GLN A 303 -47.04 23.65 42.54
N GLY A 304 -47.25 24.97 42.53
CA GLY A 304 -47.23 25.82 43.73
C GLY A 304 -46.24 26.98 43.65
N CYS A 305 -46.74 28.15 43.25
CA CYS A 305 -46.04 29.45 43.14
C CYS A 305 -45.32 29.74 41.81
N ASN A 306 -45.52 30.96 41.28
CA ASN A 306 -44.95 31.44 40.01
C ASN A 306 -43.52 32.00 40.15
N HIS A 307 -42.89 31.84 41.31
CA HIS A 307 -41.51 32.29 41.55
C HIS A 307 -40.53 31.18 41.17
N MET A 308 -39.95 31.31 39.99
CA MET A 308 -38.81 30.50 39.53
C MET A 308 -37.51 31.16 40.02
N ARG A 309 -36.62 30.39 40.65
CA ARG A 309 -35.26 30.79 41.03
C ARG A 309 -34.25 29.95 40.27
#